data_AF-A0A1B8DFJ8-F1
#
_entry.id   AF-A0A1B8DFJ8-F1
#
_cell.length_a   1.000
_cell.length_b   1.000
_cell.length_c   1.000
_cell.angle_alpha   90.00
_cell.angle_beta   90.00
_cell.angle_gamma   90.00
#
_symmetry.space_group_name_H-M   'P 1'
#
loop_
_entity.id
_entity.type
_entity.pdbx_description
1 polymer ?
#
loop_
_entity_poly.entity_id
_entity_poly.type
_entity_poly.pdbx_seq_one_letter_code
_entity_poly.pdbx_strand_id
1 'polypeptide(L)'
;MVINPTYLAQQDAAAPEIQTMYSLNISVGELRTKMREQFERHRYVKQLPVVDMLLFQSHAEYQETLNYWKQLPHILKYFRAEEDPTAHLPKNFMSGFLEGRN
;
A
#
# COMPACT_ATOMS: atom_id res chain seq x y z
N MET A 1 -5.63 -0.65 18.46
CA MET A 1 -6.52 0.40 17.95
C MET A 1 -7.27 -0.22 16.79
N VAL A 2 -8.59 -0.33 16.88
CA VAL A 2 -9.40 -0.96 15.84
C VAL A 2 -9.28 -0.09 14.59
N ILE A 3 -8.85 -0.71 13.48
CA ILE A 3 -8.85 -0.12 12.14
C ILE A 3 -10.19 0.59 11.98
N ASN A 4 -10.20 1.91 11.73
CA ASN A 4 -11.46 2.63 11.63
C ASN A 4 -12.23 2.09 10.41
N PRO A 5 -13.30 1.28 10.62
CA PRO A 5 -13.82 0.42 9.58
C PRO A 5 -14.53 1.22 8.47
N THR A 6 -14.91 2.46 8.78
CA THR A 6 -15.54 3.37 7.81
C THR A 6 -14.56 3.86 6.75
N TYR A 7 -13.32 4.20 7.12
CA TYR A 7 -12.30 4.68 6.19
C TYR A 7 -11.84 3.59 5.23
N LEU A 8 -11.62 2.38 5.75
CA LEU A 8 -11.27 1.23 4.92
C LEU A 8 -12.41 0.90 3.94
N ALA A 9 -13.67 0.91 4.40
CA ALA A 9 -14.82 0.66 3.54
C ALA A 9 -14.96 1.70 2.41
N GLN A 10 -14.69 2.98 2.71
CA GLN A 10 -14.68 4.03 1.70
C GLN A 10 -13.62 3.79 0.63
N GLN A 11 -12.38 3.45 1.03
CA GLN A 11 -11.30 3.19 0.08
C GLN A 11 -11.53 1.90 -0.72
N ASP A 12 -12.06 0.85 -0.08
CA ASP A 12 -12.42 -0.43 -0.73
C ASP A 12 -13.51 -0.24 -1.81
N ALA A 13 -14.42 0.71 -1.62
CA ALA A 13 -15.47 1.05 -2.57
C ALA A 13 -14.93 1.78 -3.82
N ALA A 14 -13.86 2.56 -3.68
CA ALA A 14 -13.22 3.31 -4.76
C ALA A 14 -12.23 2.49 -5.61
N ALA A 15 -11.84 1.29 -5.16
CA ALA A 15 -10.95 0.38 -5.88
C ALA A 15 -11.27 0.19 -7.39
N PRO A 16 -12.52 -0.09 -7.84
CA PRO A 16 -12.82 -0.24 -9.27
C PRO A 16 -12.62 1.06 -10.07
N GLU A 17 -12.87 2.22 -9.45
CA GLU A 17 -12.65 3.52 -10.07
C GLU A 17 -11.15 3.74 -10.31
N ILE A 18 -10.33 3.46 -9.30
CA ILE A 18 -8.86 3.57 -9.38
C ILE A 18 -8.30 2.63 -10.45
N GLN A 19 -8.78 1.38 -10.51
CA GLN A 19 -8.36 0.42 -11.54
C GLN A 19 -8.61 0.98 -12.95
N THR A 20 -9.79 1.57 -13.16
CA THR A 20 -10.20 2.13 -14.46
C THR A 20 -9.40 3.39 -14.80
N MET A 21 -9.28 4.34 -13.86
CA MET A 21 -8.57 5.61 -14.07
C MET A 21 -7.11 5.40 -14.47
N TYR A 22 -6.43 4.44 -13.83
CA TYR A 22 -5.02 4.16 -14.08
C TYR A 22 -4.80 3.03 -15.08
N SER A 23 -5.87 2.45 -15.66
CA SER A 23 -5.79 1.32 -16.59
C SER A 23 -4.91 0.18 -16.06
N LEU A 24 -5.08 -0.16 -14.79
CA LEU A 24 -4.25 -1.14 -14.11
C LEU A 24 -4.56 -2.56 -14.62
N ASN A 25 -3.51 -3.34 -14.87
CA ASN A 25 -3.56 -4.75 -15.27
C ASN A 25 -3.74 -5.73 -14.09
N ILE A 26 -4.13 -5.23 -12.92
CA ILE A 26 -4.42 -6.00 -11.70
C ILE A 26 -5.93 -6.03 -11.45
N SER A 27 -6.40 -7.09 -10.81
CA SER A 27 -7.81 -7.24 -10.45
C SER A 27 -8.22 -6.30 -9.30
N VAL A 28 -9.51 -5.93 -9.26
CA VAL A 28 -10.06 -5.13 -8.14
C VAL A 28 -9.89 -5.86 -6.79
N GLY A 29 -9.91 -7.19 -6.80
CA GLY A 29 -9.68 -8.02 -5.60
C GLY A 29 -8.26 -7.88 -5.06
N GLU A 30 -7.26 -7.93 -5.94
CA GLU A 30 -5.85 -7.71 -5.58
C GLU A 30 -5.63 -6.29 -5.05
N LEU A 31 -6.24 -5.28 -5.68
CA LEU A 31 -6.14 -3.89 -5.23
C LEU A 31 -6.69 -3.71 -3.80
N ARG A 32 -7.87 -4.26 -3.51
CA ARG A 32 -8.47 -4.24 -2.15
C ARG A 32 -7.62 -5.00 -1.13
N THR A 33 -7.05 -6.12 -1.54
CA THR A 33 -6.14 -6.91 -0.70
C THR A 33 -4.90 -6.10 -0.34
N LYS A 34 -4.31 -5.38 -1.31
CA LYS A 34 -3.20 -4.47 -1.05
C LYS A 34 -3.55 -3.30 -0.16
N MET A 35 -4.71 -2.69 -0.35
CA MET A 35 -5.18 -1.62 0.55
C MET A 35 -5.23 -2.14 1.99
N ARG A 36 -5.85 -3.31 2.21
CA ARG A 36 -5.90 -3.96 3.52
C ARG A 36 -4.52 -4.27 4.09
N GLU A 37 -3.60 -4.78 3.27
CA GLU A 37 -2.22 -5.05 3.67
C GLU A 37 -1.54 -3.77 4.20
N GLN A 38 -1.70 -2.63 3.53
CA GLN A 38 -1.10 -1.35 3.99
C GLN A 38 -1.65 -0.87 5.34
N PHE A 39 -2.94 -1.08 5.61
CA PHE A 39 -3.52 -0.78 6.93
C PHE A 39 -3.01 -1.76 8.00
N GLU A 40 -2.91 -3.05 7.67
CA GLU A 40 -2.40 -4.07 8.60
C GLU A 40 -0.92 -3.86 8.97
N ARG A 41 -0.10 -3.30 8.08
CA ARG A 41 1.29 -2.93 8.39
C ARG A 41 1.42 -2.03 9.62
N HIS A 42 0.40 -1.22 9.92
CA HIS A 42 0.37 -0.29 11.05
C HIS A 42 -0.44 -0.80 12.24
N ARG A 43 -0.87 -2.08 12.24
CA ARG A 43 -1.75 -2.67 13.27
C ARG A 43 -1.24 -2.51 14.70
N TYR A 44 0.08 -2.55 14.89
CA TYR A 44 0.71 -2.52 16.21
C TYR A 44 1.02 -1.11 16.72
N VAL A 45 0.72 -0.06 15.94
CA VAL A 45 0.87 1.33 16.39
C VAL A 45 -0.17 1.62 17.47
N LYS A 46 0.31 1.95 18.68
CA LYS A 46 -0.54 2.23 19.86
C LYS A 46 -0.55 3.70 20.27
N GLN A 47 0.39 4.50 19.77
CA GLN A 47 0.52 5.91 20.13
C GLN A 47 -0.53 6.72 19.38
N LEU A 48 -1.45 7.35 20.12
CA LEU A 48 -2.59 8.08 19.54
C LEU A 48 -2.16 9.16 18.51
N PRO A 49 -1.18 10.03 18.78
CA PRO A 49 -0.76 11.06 17.82
C PRO A 49 -0.20 10.48 16.51
N VAL A 50 0.45 9.31 16.60
CA VAL A 50 0.99 8.63 15.43
C VAL A 50 -0.15 8.07 14.58
N VAL A 51 -1.20 7.55 15.21
CA VAL A 51 -2.36 7.05 14.46
C VAL A 51 -3.10 8.18 13.77
N ASP A 52 -3.26 9.33 14.42
CA ASP A 52 -3.88 10.49 13.79
C ASP A 52 -3.08 10.95 12.55
N MET A 53 -1.76 10.99 12.65
CA MET A 53 -0.88 11.29 11.51
C MET A 53 -1.03 10.26 10.38
N LEU A 54 -1.09 8.96 10.70
CA LEU A 54 -1.24 7.90 9.71
C LEU A 54 -2.60 7.96 9.01
N LEU A 55 -3.68 8.27 9.74
CA LEU A 55 -5.01 8.47 9.16
C LEU A 55 -5.02 9.69 8.23
N PHE A 56 -4.38 10.78 8.63
CA PHE A 56 -4.24 11.98 7.79
C PHE A 56 -3.46 11.67 6.50
N GLN A 57 -2.33 10.98 6.61
CA GLN A 57 -1.53 10.57 5.45
C GLN A 57 -2.31 9.66 4.51
N SER A 58 -3.01 8.65 5.04
CA SER A 58 -3.86 7.76 4.24
C SER A 58 -4.96 8.51 3.50
N HIS A 59 -5.59 9.48 4.16
CA HIS A 59 -6.61 10.32 3.52
C HIS A 59 -6.03 11.19 2.41
N ALA A 60 -4.88 11.82 2.64
CA ALA A 60 -4.18 12.60 1.63
C ALA A 60 -3.80 11.74 0.40
N GLU A 61 -3.21 10.57 0.62
CA GLU A 61 -2.85 9.64 -0.46
C GLU A 61 -4.08 9.19 -1.28
N TYR A 62 -5.22 8.97 -0.62
CA TYR A 62 -6.47 8.63 -1.26
C TYR A 62 -6.98 9.76 -2.16
N GLN A 63 -6.99 11.00 -1.65
CA GLN A 63 -7.40 12.17 -2.42
C GLN A 63 -6.47 12.41 -3.62
N GLU A 64 -5.16 12.30 -3.45
CA GLU A 64 -4.20 12.41 -4.56
C GLU A 64 -4.43 11.35 -5.65
N THR A 65 -4.83 10.14 -5.25
CA THR A 65 -5.08 9.04 -6.18
C THR A 65 -6.36 9.27 -6.98
N LEU A 66 -7.46 9.65 -6.30
CA LEU A 66 -8.75 9.91 -6.97
C LEU A 66 -8.73 11.16 -7.84
N ASN A 67 -8.04 12.22 -7.41
CA ASN A 67 -7.90 13.45 -8.21
C ASN A 67 -6.90 13.29 -9.36
N TYR A 68 -6.33 12.10 -9.55
CA TYR A 68 -5.36 11.79 -10.60
C TYR A 68 -4.10 12.70 -10.54
N TRP A 69 -3.68 13.05 -9.32
CA TRP A 69 -2.43 13.79 -9.09
C TRP A 69 -1.21 12.85 -9.03
N LYS A 70 -1.42 11.58 -8.68
CA LYS A 70 -0.41 10.53 -8.79
C LYS A 70 -0.34 10.00 -10.22
N GLN A 71 0.84 9.51 -10.60
CA GLN A 71 1.04 8.76 -11.85
C GLN A 71 1.09 7.25 -11.59
N LEU A 72 0.86 6.44 -12.63
CA LEU A 72 0.91 4.97 -12.59
C LEU A 72 2.10 4.37 -11.80
N PRO A 73 3.36 4.84 -11.94
CA PRO A 73 4.48 4.29 -11.18
C PRO A 73 4.35 4.42 -9.65
N HIS A 74 3.63 5.44 -9.18
CA HIS A 74 3.38 5.65 -7.75
C HIS A 74 2.45 4.58 -7.18
N ILE A 75 1.49 4.10 -7.98
CA ILE A 75 0.58 3.00 -7.58
C ILE A 75 1.30 1.66 -7.70
N LEU A 76 2.01 1.41 -8.80
CA LEU A 76 2.74 0.16 -9.00
C LEU A 76 3.84 -0.05 -7.95
N LYS A 77 4.35 1.03 -7.32
CA LYS A 77 5.28 0.93 -6.18
C LYS A 77 4.78 0.02 -5.07
N TYR A 78 3.47 -0.03 -4.79
CA TYR A 78 2.92 -0.89 -3.75
C TYR A 78 2.93 -2.39 -4.11
N PHE A 79 3.13 -2.72 -5.39
CA PHE A 79 3.15 -4.09 -5.92
C PHE A 79 4.56 -4.62 -6.20
N ARG A 80 5.62 -3.82 -5.98
CA ARG A 80 7.02 -4.20 -6.27
C ARG A 80 7.45 -5.53 -5.66
N ALA A 81 6.97 -5.84 -4.45
CA ALA A 81 7.27 -7.10 -3.77
C ALA A 81 6.73 -8.33 -4.51
N GLU A 82 5.65 -8.18 -5.28
CA GLU A 82 5.04 -9.26 -6.05
C GLU A 82 5.67 -9.39 -7.45
N GLU A 83 6.09 -8.26 -8.03
CA GLU A 83 6.75 -8.24 -9.35
C GLU A 83 8.20 -8.76 -9.28
N ASP A 84 8.94 -8.42 -8.23
CA ASP A 84 10.33 -8.81 -8.06
C ASP A 84 10.54 -9.50 -6.70
N PRO A 85 10.65 -10.85 -6.69
CA PRO A 85 10.93 -11.60 -5.47
C PRO A 85 12.24 -11.19 -4.82
N THR A 86 13.19 -10.70 -5.62
CA THR A 86 14.45 -10.18 -5.12
C THR A 86 14.27 -8.82 -4.47
N ALA A 87 13.24 -8.02 -4.74
CA ALA A 87 13.07 -6.68 -4.14
C ALA A 87 13.06 -6.64 -2.60
N HIS A 88 12.91 -7.79 -1.93
CA HIS A 88 13.07 -7.93 -0.49
C HIS A 88 14.53 -7.91 -0.05
N LEU A 89 14.80 -7.32 1.11
CA LEU A 89 16.12 -7.39 1.74
C LEU A 89 16.43 -8.87 2.07
N PRO A 90 17.66 -9.34 1.84
CA PRO A 90 18.07 -10.70 2.21
C PRO A 90 17.80 -10.96 3.69
N LYS A 91 17.23 -12.14 3.99
CA LYS A 91 16.81 -12.50 5.36
C LYS A 91 17.97 -12.65 6.33
N ASN A 92 19.17 -12.90 5.82
CA ASN A 92 20.38 -13.00 6.62
C ASN A 92 21.58 -12.40 5.87
N PHE A 93 22.63 -12.08 6.63
CA PHE A 93 23.84 -11.49 6.08
C PHE A 93 24.51 -12.38 5.02
N MET A 94 24.57 -13.70 5.25
CA MET A 94 25.24 -14.64 4.34
C MET A 94 24.56 -14.72 2.97
N SER A 95 23.24 -14.70 2.90
CA SER A 95 22.50 -14.69 1.64
C SER A 95 22.68 -13.37 0.90
N GLY A 96 22.64 -12.24 1.63
CA GLY A 96 22.91 -10.92 1.04
C GLY A 96 24.34 -10.76 0.51
N PHE A 97 25.30 -11.34 1.23
CA PHE A 97 26.71 -11.37 0.83
C PHE A 97 26.93 -12.21 -0.43
N LEU A 98 26.36 -13.42 -0.49
CA LEU A 98 26.49 -14.31 -1.65
C LEU A 98 25.75 -13.80 -2.89
N GLU A 99 24.64 -13.08 -2.72
CA GLU A 99 23.88 -12.46 -3.81
C GLU A 99 24.48 -11.12 -4.27
N GLY A 100 25.47 -10.56 -3.55
CA GLY A 100 26.10 -9.29 -3.87
C GLY A 100 25.19 -8.07 -3.67
N ARG A 101 24.26 -8.15 -2.72
CA ARG A 101 23.19 -7.15 -2.48
C ARG A 101 23.39 -6.35 -1.18
N ASN A 102 24.63 -6.24 -0.73
CA ASN A 102 25.06 -5.49 0.45
C ASN A 102 25.63 -4.12 0.08
#